data_AF-A0A2W7AAA2-F1
#
_entry.id   AF-A0A2W7AAA2-F1
#
_cell.length_a   1.000
_cell.length_b   1.000
_cell.length_c   1.000
_cell.angle_alpha   90.00
_cell.angle_beta   90.00
_cell.angle_gamma   90.00
#
_symmetry.space_group_name_H-M   'P 1'
#
loop_
_entity.id
_entity.type
_entity.pdbx_description
1 polymer ?
#
loop_
_entity_poly.entity_id
_entity_poly.type
_entity_poly.pdbx_seq_one_letter_code
_entity_poly.pdbx_strand_id
1 'polypeptide(L)'
;MPKPLFATGKLADGAIIQILPLAEALIPRTCYLVIDRASELIAPPLRDFGDLGQIPEEETQNKILPVFDNHRIAKRYSNPRTQRVIKLPDGRILQKTYSHLKAKGISRLLIDGRVYDLTVSED
;
A
#
# COMPACT_ATOMS: atom_id res chain seq x y z
N MET A 1 9.38 20.11 8.66
CA MET A 1 9.00 19.30 7.50
C MET A 1 8.06 18.19 7.95
N PRO A 2 7.00 17.84 7.19
CA PRO A 2 6.16 16.69 7.53
C PRO A 2 7.01 15.41 7.56
N LYS A 3 6.80 14.56 8.56
CA LYS A 3 7.49 13.27 8.66
C LYS A 3 7.01 12.34 7.54
N PRO A 4 7.92 11.57 6.90
CA PRO A 4 7.54 10.63 5.85
C PRO A 4 6.47 9.67 6.35
N LEU A 5 5.56 9.30 5.45
CA LEU A 5 4.46 8.37 5.77
C LEU A 5 4.97 6.96 6.03
N PHE A 6 6.12 6.57 5.49
CA PHE A 6 6.73 5.25 5.69
C PHE A 6 8.13 5.43 6.29
N ALA A 7 8.42 4.67 7.35
CA ALA A 7 9.62 4.88 8.18
C ALA A 7 10.92 4.38 7.52
N THR A 8 10.82 3.41 6.60
CA THR A 8 11.96 2.55 6.22
C THR A 8 12.25 2.50 4.72
N GLY A 9 11.46 3.19 3.89
CA GLY A 9 11.48 3.01 2.43
C GLY A 9 12.00 4.18 1.61
N LYS A 10 12.54 5.25 2.20
CA LYS A 10 13.09 6.34 1.39
C LYS A 10 14.37 5.83 0.73
N LEU A 11 14.28 5.50 -0.56
CA LEU A 11 15.45 5.20 -1.38
C LEU A 11 16.35 6.45 -1.50
N ALA A 12 17.62 6.25 -1.84
CA ALA A 12 18.50 7.37 -2.17
C ALA A 12 17.85 8.25 -3.24
N ASP A 13 18.03 9.57 -3.15
CA ASP A 13 17.39 10.52 -4.08
C ASP A 13 17.74 10.12 -5.53
N GLY A 14 16.71 9.81 -6.34
CA GLY A 14 16.83 9.40 -7.74
C GLY A 14 16.87 7.89 -8.02
N ALA A 15 16.85 7.02 -7.00
CA ALA A 15 16.75 5.59 -7.22
C ALA A 15 15.33 5.18 -7.66
N ILE A 16 15.27 4.29 -8.67
CA ILE A 16 14.02 3.70 -9.16
C ILE A 16 13.48 2.72 -8.12
N ILE A 17 12.18 2.81 -7.82
CA ILE A 17 11.52 1.87 -6.91
C ILE A 17 11.53 0.46 -7.51
N GLN A 18 11.74 -0.54 -6.67
CA GLN A 18 11.61 -1.93 -7.07
C GLN A 18 10.20 -2.43 -6.76
N ILE A 19 9.64 -3.20 -7.70
CA ILE A 19 8.41 -3.96 -7.49
C ILE A 19 8.82 -5.38 -7.11
N LEU A 20 8.52 -5.78 -5.87
CA LEU A 20 8.93 -7.06 -5.31
C LEU A 20 7.84 -8.13 -5.50
N PRO A 21 8.21 -9.42 -5.60
CA PRO A 21 7.25 -10.52 -5.54
C PRO A 21 6.44 -10.51 -4.24
N LEU A 22 5.15 -10.85 -4.33
CA LEU A 22 4.26 -10.90 -3.17
C LEU A 22 4.72 -11.89 -2.09
N ALA A 23 5.39 -12.97 -2.50
CA ALA A 23 5.97 -13.99 -1.62
C ALA A 23 6.96 -13.39 -0.60
N GLU A 24 7.61 -12.27 -0.95
CA GLU A 24 8.57 -11.57 -0.10
C GLU A 24 7.91 -10.58 0.87
N ALA A 25 6.58 -10.41 0.78
CA ALA A 25 5.85 -9.45 1.59
C ALA A 25 5.74 -9.93 3.05
N LEU A 26 6.39 -9.19 3.96
CA LEU A 26 6.22 -9.38 5.40
C LEU A 26 4.97 -8.62 5.88
N ILE A 27 3.82 -9.30 5.81
CA ILE A 27 2.55 -8.69 6.21
C ILE A 27 2.47 -8.61 7.75
N PRO A 28 2.21 -7.41 8.32
CA PRO A 28 2.07 -7.27 9.76
C PRO A 28 0.90 -8.10 10.30
N ARG A 29 1.06 -8.72 11.47
CA ARG A 29 -0.04 -9.43 12.15
C ARG A 29 -1.22 -8.50 12.38
N THR A 30 -1.02 -7.37 13.04
CA THR A 30 -2.05 -6.33 13.11
C THR A 30 -1.66 -5.23 12.13
N CYS A 31 -2.59 -4.88 11.24
CA CYS A 31 -2.39 -3.79 10.31
C CYS A 31 -3.62 -2.90 10.22
N TYR A 32 -3.48 -1.79 9.51
CA TYR A 32 -4.49 -0.76 9.35
C TYR A 32 -4.60 -0.42 7.87
N LEU A 33 -5.83 -0.29 7.40
CA LEU A 33 -6.14 0.16 6.04
C LEU A 33 -7.00 1.42 6.13
N VAL A 34 -7.03 2.17 5.03
CA VAL A 34 -7.89 3.34 4.89
C VAL A 34 -9.00 3.02 3.91
N ILE A 35 -10.22 3.35 4.30
CA ILE A 35 -11.44 3.19 3.49
C ILE A 35 -12.19 4.51 3.41
N ASP A 36 -13.03 4.66 2.40
CA ASP A 36 -13.95 5.79 2.30
C ASP A 36 -15.21 5.61 3.19
N ARG A 37 -16.19 6.50 3.01
CA ARG A 37 -17.49 6.42 3.70
C ARG A 37 -18.38 5.26 3.24
N ALA A 38 -18.21 4.78 2.01
CA ALA A 38 -18.91 3.62 1.47
C ALA A 38 -18.23 2.29 1.85
N SER A 39 -17.14 2.35 2.62
CA SER A 39 -16.30 1.19 2.99
C SER A 39 -15.49 0.60 1.84
N GLU A 40 -15.24 1.39 0.81
CA GLU A 40 -14.33 1.03 -0.28
C GLU A 40 -12.88 1.31 0.11
N LEU A 41 -11.98 0.41 -0.30
CA LEU A 41 -10.53 0.54 -0.05
C LEU A 41 -9.96 1.75 -0.81
N ILE A 42 -9.16 2.56 -0.12
CA ILE A 42 -8.44 3.66 -0.74
C ILE A 42 -7.18 3.11 -1.40
N ALA A 43 -7.20 3.00 -2.73
CA ALA A 43 -6.09 2.55 -3.55
C ALA A 43 -5.81 3.53 -4.72
N PRO A 44 -5.09 4.64 -4.46
CA PRO A 44 -4.72 5.61 -5.49
C PRO A 44 -3.68 5.06 -6.47
N PRO A 45 -3.42 5.75 -7.59
CA PRO A 45 -2.37 5.37 -8.53
C PRO A 45 -0.99 5.52 -7.90
N LEU A 46 -0.03 4.69 -8.32
CA LEU A 46 1.31 4.66 -7.76
C LEU A 46 2.04 6.00 -7.85
N ARG A 47 1.81 6.77 -8.92
CA ARG A 47 2.38 8.11 -9.14
C ARG A 47 2.19 9.09 -7.98
N ASP A 48 1.16 8.87 -7.14
CA ASP A 48 0.88 9.71 -5.98
C ASP A 48 1.87 9.44 -4.81
N PHE A 49 2.78 8.48 -4.96
CA PHE A 49 3.77 8.06 -3.95
C PHE A 49 5.22 8.43 -4.35
N GLY A 50 5.44 9.62 -4.92
CA GLY A 50 6.77 10.08 -5.34
C GLY A 50 7.84 10.13 -4.23
N ASP A 51 7.42 10.15 -2.95
CA ASP A 51 8.33 10.08 -1.80
C ASP A 51 9.03 8.72 -1.65
N LEU A 52 8.60 7.67 -2.38
CA LEU A 52 9.23 6.34 -2.36
C LEU A 52 10.50 6.27 -3.21
N GLY A 53 10.61 7.11 -4.24
CA GLY A 53 11.67 7.07 -5.25
C GLY A 53 11.13 7.36 -6.65
N GLN A 54 11.95 7.16 -7.68
CA GLN A 54 11.51 7.30 -9.06
C GLN A 54 10.59 6.14 -9.44
N ILE A 55 9.38 6.46 -9.89
CA ILE A 55 8.37 5.48 -10.28
C ILE A 55 8.53 5.16 -11.79
N PRO A 56 8.67 3.89 -12.19
CA PRO A 56 8.67 3.50 -13.60
C PRO A 56 7.40 3.96 -14.34
N GLU A 57 7.51 4.32 -15.61
CA GLU A 57 6.38 4.84 -16.38
C GLU A 57 5.25 3.81 -16.48
N GLU A 58 5.61 2.55 -16.70
CA GLU A 58 4.69 1.41 -16.78
C GLU A 58 3.93 1.15 -15.46
N GLU A 59 4.48 1.60 -14.33
CA GLU A 59 3.90 1.41 -12.99
C GLU A 59 3.00 2.58 -12.54
N THR A 60 3.10 3.73 -13.20
CA THR A 60 2.50 5.01 -12.78
C THR A 60 0.99 4.94 -12.54
N GLN A 61 0.26 4.15 -13.33
CA GLN A 61 -1.21 4.02 -13.25
C GLN A 61 -1.69 2.89 -12.34
N ASN A 62 -0.78 2.02 -11.88
CA ASN A 62 -1.17 0.87 -11.07
C ASN A 62 -1.76 1.33 -9.74
N LYS A 63 -2.93 0.78 -9.38
CA LYS A 63 -3.57 1.09 -8.10
C LYS A 63 -2.83 0.37 -6.99
N ILE A 64 -2.36 1.13 -6.02
CA ILE A 64 -1.63 0.63 -4.87
C ILE A 64 -2.47 0.72 -3.61
N LEU A 65 -2.53 -0.36 -2.84
CA LEU A 65 -3.17 -0.39 -1.53
C LEU A 65 -2.12 -0.25 -0.42
N PRO A 66 -2.13 0.86 0.33
CA PRO A 66 -1.26 1.02 1.49
C PRO A 66 -1.71 0.17 2.69
N VAL A 67 -0.77 -0.58 3.25
CA VAL A 67 -0.93 -1.37 4.47
C VAL A 67 -0.03 -0.77 5.54
N PHE A 68 -0.65 -0.28 6.62
CA PHE A 68 0.08 0.35 7.71
C PHE A 68 0.17 -0.60 8.90
N ASP A 69 1.34 -0.71 9.51
CA ASP A 69 1.54 -1.40 10.80
C ASP A 69 1.12 -0.52 11.99
N ASN A 70 1.01 0.80 11.78
CA ASN A 70 0.78 1.78 12.81
C ASN A 70 -0.46 2.64 12.54
N HIS A 71 -1.41 2.60 13.47
CA HIS A 71 -2.65 3.38 13.39
C HIS A 71 -2.43 4.89 13.21
N ARG A 72 -1.41 5.47 13.87
CA ARG A 72 -1.13 6.91 13.79
C ARG A 72 -0.68 7.32 12.40
N ILE A 73 0.06 6.43 11.72
CA ILE A 73 0.52 6.65 10.35
C ILE A 73 -0.66 6.57 9.39
N ALA A 74 -1.48 5.51 9.49
CA ALA A 74 -2.70 5.36 8.69
C ALA A 74 -3.64 6.56 8.84
N LYS A 75 -3.80 7.07 10.07
CA LYS A 75 -4.62 8.25 10.36
C LYS A 75 -4.05 9.53 9.73
N ARG A 76 -2.72 9.67 9.71
CA ARG A 76 -2.04 10.81 9.04
C ARG A 76 -2.18 10.74 7.53
N TYR A 77 -2.18 9.54 6.96
CA TYR A 77 -2.45 9.31 5.54
C TYR A 77 -3.90 9.62 5.15
N SER A 78 -4.86 9.20 5.98
CA SER A 78 -6.29 9.35 5.66
C SER A 78 -6.74 10.81 5.61
N ASN A 79 -7.65 11.12 4.68
CA ASN A 79 -8.42 12.37 4.73
C ASN A 79 -9.56 12.24 5.76
N PRO A 80 -9.49 12.91 6.93
CA PRO A 80 -10.48 12.73 8.00
C PRO A 80 -11.88 13.19 7.61
N ARG A 81 -12.03 13.97 6.53
CA ARG A 81 -13.34 14.43 6.02
C ARG A 81 -14.00 13.46 5.08
N THR A 82 -13.33 12.43 4.57
CA THR A 82 -13.90 11.52 3.56
C THR A 82 -13.55 10.06 3.78
N GLN A 83 -12.59 9.78 4.66
CA GLN A 83 -12.01 8.47 4.87
C GLN A 83 -11.94 8.14 6.36
N ARG A 84 -11.83 6.84 6.64
CA ARG A 84 -11.66 6.29 7.98
C ARG A 84 -10.59 5.20 7.96
N VAL A 85 -9.96 4.99 9.12
CA VAL A 85 -8.99 3.91 9.31
C VAL A 85 -9.71 2.71 9.91
N ILE A 86 -9.47 1.52 9.36
CA ILE A 86 -9.91 0.25 9.94
C ILE A 86 -8.72 -0.54 10.44
N LYS A 87 -8.93 -1.29 11.52
CA LYS A 87 -7.95 -2.23 12.06
C LYS A 87 -8.26 -3.62 11.52
N LEU A 88 -7.24 -4.31 11.03
CA LEU A 88 -7.27 -5.74 10.75
C LEU A 88 -6.50 -6.43 11.88
N PRO A 89 -7.14 -7.33 12.64
CA PRO A 89 -6.48 -8.02 13.74
C PRO A 89 -5.45 -9.06 13.25
N ASP A 90 -5.62 -9.56 12.03
CA ASP A 90 -4.71 -10.47 11.33
C ASP A 90 -4.52 -10.06 9.87
N GLY A 91 -3.35 -9.53 9.50
CA GLY A 91 -3.04 -9.10 8.14
C GLY A 91 -2.99 -10.25 7.12
N ARG A 92 -2.88 -11.50 7.57
CA ARG A 92 -2.96 -12.69 6.68
C ARG A 92 -4.31 -12.81 5.98
N ILE A 93 -5.34 -12.09 6.44
CA ILE A 93 -6.60 -11.99 5.71
C ILE A 93 -6.43 -11.34 4.33
N LEU A 94 -5.46 -10.44 4.16
CA LEU A 94 -5.16 -9.84 2.85
C LEU A 94 -4.83 -10.92 1.83
N GLN A 95 -4.02 -11.91 2.22
CA GLN A 95 -3.66 -13.04 1.36
C GLN A 95 -4.88 -13.81 0.88
N LYS A 96 -5.84 -14.07 1.78
CA LYS A 96 -7.10 -14.73 1.44
C LYS A 96 -7.98 -13.90 0.50
N THR A 97 -7.79 -12.58 0.48
CA THR A 97 -8.59 -11.64 -0.31
C THR A 97 -7.90 -11.13 -1.58
N TYR A 98 -6.71 -11.61 -1.93
CA TYR A 98 -5.96 -11.10 -3.07
C TYR A 98 -6.73 -11.16 -4.39
N SER A 99 -7.47 -12.23 -4.64
CA SER A 99 -8.35 -12.34 -5.81
C SER A 99 -9.37 -11.20 -5.88
N HIS A 100 -9.96 -10.83 -4.74
CA HIS A 100 -10.91 -9.73 -4.63
C HIS A 100 -10.23 -8.35 -4.81
N LEU A 101 -9.01 -8.17 -4.29
CA LEU A 101 -8.23 -6.96 -4.52
C LEU A 101 -7.92 -6.78 -6.03
N LYS A 102 -7.46 -7.85 -6.69
CA LYS A 102 -7.23 -7.87 -8.15
C LYS A 102 -8.49 -7.52 -8.92
N ALA A 103 -9.64 -8.11 -8.56
CA ALA A 103 -10.92 -7.83 -9.22
C ALA A 103 -11.36 -6.37 -9.09
N LYS A 104 -10.92 -5.64 -8.05
CA LYS A 104 -11.11 -4.18 -7.90
C LYS A 104 -10.05 -3.34 -8.64
N GLY A 105 -9.15 -3.99 -9.37
CA GLY A 105 -8.05 -3.37 -10.11
C GLY A 105 -6.89 -2.96 -9.21
N ILE A 106 -6.82 -3.43 -7.97
CA ILE A 106 -5.69 -3.20 -7.07
C ILE A 106 -4.58 -4.18 -7.48
N SER A 107 -3.47 -3.65 -7.99
CA SER A 107 -2.37 -4.42 -8.55
C SER A 107 -1.09 -4.34 -7.72
N ARG A 108 -0.99 -3.41 -6.77
CA ARG A 108 0.18 -3.26 -5.89
C ARG A 108 -0.21 -3.19 -4.41
N LEU A 109 0.64 -3.71 -3.54
CA LEU A 109 0.60 -3.41 -2.10
C LEU A 109 1.78 -2.53 -1.71
N LEU A 110 1.55 -1.58 -0.80
CA LEU A 110 2.62 -0.83 -0.14
C LEU A 110 2.70 -1.26 1.32
N ILE A 111 3.79 -1.92 1.71
CA ILE A 111 4.03 -2.39 3.08
C ILE A 111 5.43 -1.97 3.50
N ASP A 112 5.54 -1.27 4.63
CA ASP A 112 6.82 -0.78 5.17
C ASP A 112 7.70 -0.03 4.13
N GLY A 113 7.06 0.75 3.26
CA GLY A 113 7.74 1.53 2.22
C GLY A 113 8.23 0.70 1.02
N ARG A 114 7.91 -0.58 0.94
CA ARG A 114 8.19 -1.45 -0.22
C ARG A 114 6.93 -1.72 -1.02
N VAL A 115 7.09 -1.83 -2.34
CA VAL A 115 6.00 -2.09 -3.27
C VAL A 115 6.04 -3.54 -3.70
N TYR A 116 4.90 -4.22 -3.61
CA TYR A 116 4.75 -5.64 -3.95
C TYR A 116 3.75 -5.82 -5.08
N ASP A 117 4.08 -6.70 -6.04
CA ASP A 117 3.19 -7.05 -7.14
C ASP A 117 2.12 -8.03 -6.66
N LEU A 118 0.85 -7.65 -6.75
CA LEU A 118 -0.25 -8.58 -6.50
C LEU A 118 -0.52 -9.49 -7.69
N THR A 119 -0.22 -9.06 -8.92
CA THR A 119 -0.71 -9.65 -10.18
C THR A 119 -0.05 -10.98 -10.53
N VAL A 120 1.21 -11.17 -10.18
CA VAL A 120 1.93 -12.43 -10.36
C VAL A 120 1.33 -13.49 -9.45
N SER A 121 0.82 -14.57 -10.04
CA SER A 121 0.40 -15.77 -9.32
C SER A 121 1.64 -16.42 -8.72
N GLU A 122 1.58 -16.89 -7.47
CA GLU A 122 2.48 -17.97 -7.06
C GLU A 122 1.99 -19.22 -7.81
N ASP A 123 2.64 -19.51 -8.94
CA ASP A 123 2.46 -20.79 -9.67
C ASP A 123 3.06 -21.95 -8.87
#